data_AF-A0A9E1T0Y3-F1
#
_entry.id   AF-A0A9E1T0Y3-F1
#
_cell.length_a   1.000
_cell.length_b   1.000
_cell.length_c   1.000
_cell.angle_alpha   90.00
_cell.angle_beta   90.00
_cell.angle_gamma   90.00
#
_symmetry.space_group_name_H-M   'P 1'
#
loop_
_entity.id
_entity.type
_entity.pdbx_description
1 polymer ?
#
loop_
_entity_poly.entity_id
_entity_poly.type
_entity_poly.pdbx_seq_one_letter_code
_entity_poly.pdbx_strand_id
1 'polypeptide(L)'
;MTRNISTVVLTVMLSLGLSMFAFANAKPGSKEVANANSYALTLGERTFDPLTAPAVMETEWTQSIQNGNDLRLVQFDGPIQESWLEAMVESGLTPIQYIHPFTYITWGNANARDEAHTIPHVRWTGDFVNGYKVLPKWRNLSDEPIAIKLLTYKGIETERTIEQLASLGAVRIESAKMDARFDVVSFTASGSNFLDFST
;
A
#
# COMPACT_ATOMS: atom_id res chain seq x y z
N MET A 1 73.61 -5.73 -16.46
CA MET A 1 72.79 -6.84 -15.92
C MET A 1 71.73 -7.12 -16.98
N THR A 2 71.84 -8.07 -17.93
CA THR A 2 72.25 -9.51 -17.83
C THR A 2 71.58 -10.20 -16.65
N ARG A 3 70.86 -11.33 -16.74
CA ARG A 3 70.46 -12.31 -17.80
C ARG A 3 69.07 -12.89 -17.38
N ASN A 4 68.33 -13.80 -18.06
CA ASN A 4 68.59 -14.73 -19.18
C ASN A 4 67.28 -14.97 -20.00
N ILE A 5 67.35 -15.72 -21.11
CA ILE A 5 66.22 -16.36 -21.82
C ILE A 5 65.95 -17.74 -21.18
N SER A 6 64.71 -18.24 -21.19
CA SER A 6 64.50 -19.71 -21.24
C SER A 6 63.15 -20.09 -21.87
N THR A 7 63.18 -20.39 -23.15
CA THR A 7 62.10 -21.09 -23.87
C THR A 7 62.04 -22.54 -23.41
N VAL A 8 60.85 -23.08 -23.17
CA VAL A 8 60.60 -24.53 -23.18
C VAL A 8 59.46 -24.82 -24.14
N VAL A 9 59.81 -25.54 -25.20
CA VAL A 9 58.90 -26.20 -26.14
C VAL A 9 58.57 -27.58 -25.56
N LEU A 10 57.38 -28.15 -25.83
CA LEU A 10 57.19 -29.47 -26.48
C LEU A 10 55.77 -30.08 -26.29
N THR A 11 55.05 -30.16 -27.42
CA THR A 11 54.14 -31.25 -27.85
C THR A 11 52.84 -31.60 -27.08
N VAL A 12 51.73 -31.20 -27.71
CA VAL A 12 50.57 -32.01 -28.16
C VAL A 12 50.18 -33.25 -27.34
N MET A 13 48.92 -33.29 -26.92
CA MET A 13 48.12 -34.51 -27.09
C MET A 13 46.77 -34.22 -27.77
N LEU A 14 46.40 -35.12 -28.66
CA LEU A 14 45.26 -35.02 -29.57
C LEU A 14 44.03 -35.72 -28.96
N SER A 15 42.90 -35.04 -28.88
CA SER A 15 41.60 -35.70 -28.63
C SER A 15 40.51 -35.10 -29.51
N LEU A 16 40.14 -35.84 -30.57
CA LEU A 16 38.93 -35.56 -31.34
C LEU A 16 37.70 -35.73 -30.42
N GLY A 17 36.91 -34.67 -30.29
CA GLY A 17 35.59 -34.70 -29.65
C GLY A 17 34.63 -33.87 -30.49
N LEU A 18 33.89 -34.53 -31.38
CA LEU A 18 32.97 -33.86 -32.30
C LEU A 18 31.60 -33.65 -31.60
N SER A 19 31.30 -32.42 -31.20
CA SER A 19 29.95 -32.03 -30.82
C SER A 19 29.68 -30.57 -31.17
N MET A 20 28.71 -30.34 -32.06
CA MET A 20 28.17 -29.00 -32.29
C MET A 20 27.45 -28.53 -31.03
N PHE A 21 27.96 -27.47 -30.40
CA PHE A 21 27.13 -26.59 -29.58
C PHE A 21 27.18 -25.20 -30.19
N ALA A 22 26.03 -24.72 -30.64
CA ALA A 22 25.90 -23.37 -31.13
C ALA A 22 26.20 -22.38 -29.99
N PHE A 23 27.19 -21.51 -30.18
CA PHE A 23 27.41 -20.36 -29.29
C PHE A 23 26.30 -19.32 -29.52
N ALA A 24 25.09 -19.64 -29.03
CA ALA A 24 24.09 -18.63 -28.74
C ALA A 24 24.61 -17.81 -27.54
N ASN A 25 25.35 -16.74 -27.82
CA ASN A 25 25.74 -15.75 -26.82
C ASN A 25 24.48 -15.06 -26.28
N ALA A 26 23.87 -15.65 -25.26
CA ALA A 26 22.83 -15.01 -24.47
C ALA A 26 23.43 -13.75 -23.82
N LYS A 27 22.91 -12.58 -24.21
CA LYS A 27 23.33 -11.29 -23.67
C LYS A 27 23.07 -11.27 -22.14
N PRO A 28 24.09 -11.07 -21.29
CA PRO A 28 23.92 -11.19 -19.85
C PRO A 28 23.18 -10.00 -19.24
N GLY A 29 22.37 -10.28 -18.22
CA GLY A 29 22.14 -9.40 -17.07
C GLY A 29 21.55 -8.00 -17.30
N SER A 30 20.25 -7.91 -17.61
CA SER A 30 19.51 -6.64 -17.44
C SER A 30 18.04 -6.82 -17.03
N LYS A 31 17.71 -7.90 -16.32
CA LYS A 31 16.34 -8.17 -15.81
C LYS A 31 16.22 -8.29 -14.28
N GLU A 32 17.30 -8.57 -13.56
CA GLU A 32 17.23 -8.85 -12.10
C GLU A 32 17.20 -7.60 -11.20
N VAL A 33 17.58 -6.42 -11.69
CA VAL A 33 17.60 -5.18 -10.86
C VAL A 33 16.31 -4.35 -11.03
N ALA A 34 15.35 -4.82 -11.83
CA ALA A 34 14.17 -4.05 -12.22
C ALA A 34 12.89 -4.34 -11.41
N ASN A 35 12.91 -5.26 -10.43
CA ASN A 35 11.67 -5.84 -9.89
C ASN A 35 11.55 -5.87 -8.35
N ALA A 36 12.46 -5.22 -7.61
CA ALA A 36 12.49 -5.30 -6.14
C ALA A 36 11.36 -4.50 -5.43
N ASN A 37 10.71 -3.54 -6.10
CA ASN A 37 9.71 -2.64 -5.49
C ASN A 37 8.46 -2.42 -6.37
N SER A 38 8.16 -3.31 -7.32
CA SER A 38 7.05 -3.16 -8.28
C SER A 38 5.65 -3.12 -7.64
N TYR A 39 5.54 -3.53 -6.37
CA TYR A 39 4.30 -3.54 -5.58
C TYR A 39 4.36 -2.67 -4.31
N ALA A 40 5.41 -1.86 -4.15
CA ALA A 40 5.61 -1.07 -2.95
C ALA A 40 4.58 0.08 -2.86
N LEU A 41 3.73 0.03 -1.85
CA LEU A 41 2.77 1.09 -1.52
C LEU A 41 3.47 2.21 -0.75
N THR A 42 3.00 3.45 -0.93
CA THR A 42 3.37 4.57 -0.06
C THR A 42 2.13 5.09 0.68
N LEU A 43 2.06 4.79 1.98
CA LEU A 43 0.94 5.13 2.87
C LEU A 43 1.49 5.64 4.21
N GLY A 44 0.86 6.65 4.81
CA GLY A 44 1.27 7.18 6.12
C GLY A 44 2.73 7.68 6.17
N GLU A 45 3.21 8.34 5.11
CA GLU A 45 4.62 8.75 4.93
C GLU A 45 5.64 7.57 4.91
N ARG A 46 5.20 6.32 4.68
CA ARG A 46 6.06 5.13 4.61
C ARG A 46 5.89 4.35 3.32
N THR A 47 7.00 3.87 2.74
CA THR A 47 7.01 3.00 1.55
C THR A 47 7.34 1.56 1.95
N PHE A 48 6.51 0.60 1.55
CA PHE A 48 6.65 -0.82 1.93
C PHE A 48 5.91 -1.76 0.96
N ASP A 49 6.32 -3.02 0.87
CA ASP A 49 5.54 -4.07 0.18
C ASP A 49 4.60 -4.73 1.20
N PRO A 50 3.27 -4.62 1.05
CA PRO A 50 2.32 -5.10 2.05
C PRO A 50 2.31 -6.63 2.22
N LEU A 51 2.79 -7.39 1.22
CA LEU A 51 2.84 -8.86 1.27
C LEU A 51 4.16 -9.40 1.83
N THR A 52 5.29 -8.76 1.50
CA THR A 52 6.63 -9.31 1.81
C THR A 52 7.37 -8.57 2.93
N ALA A 53 7.06 -7.30 3.16
CA ALA A 53 7.71 -6.44 4.15
C ALA A 53 6.71 -5.41 4.72
N PRO A 54 5.65 -5.84 5.45
CA PRO A 54 4.59 -4.96 5.91
C PRO A 54 5.08 -3.85 6.85
N ALA A 55 4.35 -2.73 6.87
CA ALA A 55 4.70 -1.58 7.70
C ALA A 55 4.63 -1.87 9.20
N VAL A 56 5.74 -1.64 9.92
CA VAL A 56 5.80 -1.76 11.38
C VAL A 56 5.43 -0.43 12.06
N MET A 57 4.46 -0.45 12.97
CA MET A 57 4.03 0.69 13.79
C MET A 57 3.49 0.19 15.14
N GLU A 58 3.23 1.09 16.10
CA GLU A 58 2.63 0.71 17.40
C GLU A 58 1.19 0.19 17.23
N THR A 59 0.73 -0.63 18.18
CA THR A 59 -0.49 -1.45 18.07
C THR A 59 -1.74 -0.61 17.81
N GLU A 60 -1.89 0.52 18.49
CA GLU A 60 -2.99 1.47 18.33
C GLU A 60 -3.11 2.01 16.90
N TRP A 61 -2.00 2.17 16.19
CA TRP A 61 -1.97 2.61 14.79
C TRP A 61 -2.24 1.48 13.80
N THR A 62 -2.16 0.22 14.23
CA THR A 62 -2.54 -0.95 13.41
C THR A 62 -4.04 -1.28 13.45
N GLN A 63 -4.85 -0.50 14.16
CA GLN A 63 -6.29 -0.76 14.31
C GLN A 63 -7.13 -0.27 13.12
N SER A 64 -8.28 -0.92 12.96
CA SER A 64 -9.33 -0.72 11.96
C SER A 64 -10.63 -1.33 12.49
N ILE A 65 -11.80 -0.90 12.00
CA ILE A 65 -13.08 -1.52 12.37
C ILE A 65 -13.15 -2.91 11.73
N GLN A 66 -13.31 -3.98 12.54
CA GLN A 66 -13.57 -5.32 12.01
C GLN A 66 -15.07 -5.61 11.88
N ASN A 67 -15.89 -5.09 12.80
CA ASN A 67 -17.35 -5.28 12.83
C ASN A 67 -18.06 -4.11 12.15
N GLY A 68 -18.27 -4.22 10.84
CA GLY A 68 -18.89 -3.18 10.01
C GLY A 68 -18.01 -2.77 8.84
N ASN A 69 -18.44 -1.73 8.12
CA ASN A 69 -17.67 -1.21 6.99
C ASN A 69 -16.56 -0.26 7.47
N ASP A 70 -15.39 -0.36 6.83
CA ASP A 70 -14.25 0.56 6.99
C ASP A 70 -13.56 0.70 5.62
N LEU A 71 -12.53 1.53 5.56
CA LEU A 71 -11.58 1.57 4.47
C LEU A 71 -10.73 0.28 4.45
N ARG A 72 -10.70 -0.40 3.30
CA ARG A 72 -9.85 -1.58 3.04
C ARG A 72 -8.91 -1.29 1.88
N LEU A 73 -8.00 -2.23 1.64
CA LEU A 73 -7.06 -2.21 0.53
C LEU A 73 -7.14 -3.52 -0.26
N VAL A 74 -7.10 -3.40 -1.58
CA VAL A 74 -6.96 -4.54 -2.52
C VAL A 74 -5.85 -4.19 -3.51
N GLN A 75 -4.79 -5.00 -3.54
CA GLN A 75 -3.69 -4.89 -4.48
C GLN A 75 -3.73 -6.06 -5.47
N PHE A 76 -3.66 -5.75 -6.76
CA PHE A 76 -3.61 -6.72 -7.85
C PHE A 76 -2.16 -7.05 -8.26
N ASP A 77 -1.97 -8.20 -8.93
CA ASP A 77 -0.66 -8.69 -9.40
C ASP A 77 -0.18 -8.06 -10.73
N GLY A 78 -0.90 -7.07 -11.26
CA GLY A 78 -0.52 -6.37 -12.49
C GLY A 78 -1.51 -5.28 -12.91
N PRO A 79 -1.38 -4.77 -14.14
CA PRO A 79 -2.30 -3.79 -14.72
C PRO A 79 -3.76 -4.26 -14.62
N ILE A 80 -4.57 -3.49 -13.89
CA ILE A 80 -5.91 -3.88 -13.47
C ILE A 80 -6.86 -3.94 -14.67
N GLN A 81 -7.58 -5.03 -14.82
CA GLN A 81 -8.63 -5.21 -15.82
C GLN A 81 -10.01 -4.92 -15.24
N GLU A 82 -10.95 -4.52 -16.09
CA GLU A 82 -12.33 -4.19 -15.69
C GLU A 82 -13.02 -5.36 -14.98
N SER A 83 -12.89 -6.58 -15.51
CA SER A 83 -13.43 -7.81 -14.91
C SER A 83 -12.86 -8.14 -13.52
N TRP A 84 -11.66 -7.65 -13.18
CA TRP A 84 -11.09 -7.83 -11.84
C TRP A 84 -11.70 -6.84 -10.84
N LEU A 85 -12.09 -5.65 -11.30
CA LEU A 85 -12.83 -4.68 -10.50
C LEU A 85 -14.29 -5.12 -10.31
N GLU A 86 -14.91 -5.69 -11.34
CA GLU A 86 -16.26 -6.29 -11.24
C GLU A 86 -16.28 -7.41 -10.19
N ALA A 87 -15.37 -8.38 -10.26
CA ALA A 87 -15.26 -9.44 -9.26
C ALA A 87 -15.02 -8.92 -7.83
N MET A 88 -14.22 -7.86 -7.68
CA MET A 88 -14.00 -7.20 -6.39
C MET A 88 -15.27 -6.52 -5.85
N VAL A 89 -16.08 -5.93 -6.74
CA VAL A 89 -17.40 -5.36 -6.38
C VAL A 89 -18.39 -6.47 -6.02
N GLU A 90 -18.37 -7.61 -6.71
CA GLU A 90 -19.19 -8.78 -6.40
C GLU A 90 -18.86 -9.38 -5.01
N SER A 91 -17.61 -9.29 -4.55
CA SER A 91 -17.21 -9.61 -3.16
C SER A 91 -17.67 -8.57 -2.11
N GLY A 92 -18.40 -7.53 -2.52
CA GLY A 92 -18.96 -6.52 -1.61
C GLY A 92 -18.04 -5.34 -1.29
N LEU A 93 -16.92 -5.16 -2.03
CA LEU A 93 -16.02 -4.01 -1.86
C LEU A 93 -16.30 -2.91 -2.89
N THR A 94 -16.58 -1.69 -2.43
CA THR A 94 -16.76 -0.53 -3.33
C THR A 94 -15.42 0.18 -3.57
N PRO A 95 -14.91 0.33 -4.81
CA PRO A 95 -13.69 1.09 -5.08
C PRO A 95 -13.87 2.60 -4.84
N ILE A 96 -12.97 3.22 -4.08
CA ILE A 96 -13.01 4.66 -3.77
C ILE A 96 -11.93 5.42 -4.54
N GLN A 97 -10.67 4.97 -4.41
CA GLN A 97 -9.50 5.68 -4.92
C GLN A 97 -8.40 4.69 -5.30
N TYR A 98 -7.91 4.79 -6.53
CA TYR A 98 -6.70 4.10 -6.96
C TYR A 98 -5.47 4.71 -6.29
N ILE A 99 -4.57 3.88 -5.78
CA ILE A 99 -3.23 4.25 -5.32
C ILE A 99 -2.20 3.37 -6.03
N HIS A 100 -1.09 3.98 -6.44
CA HIS A 100 -0.04 3.27 -7.18
C HIS A 100 0.83 2.44 -6.22
N PRO A 101 1.27 1.23 -6.61
CA PRO A 101 0.91 0.47 -7.82
C PRO A 101 -0.30 -0.45 -7.62
N PHE A 102 -1.11 -0.58 -8.67
CA PHE A 102 -2.13 -1.64 -8.84
C PHE A 102 -3.07 -1.85 -7.65
N THR A 103 -3.39 -0.80 -6.89
CA THR A 103 -4.11 -0.93 -5.62
C THR A 103 -5.29 0.03 -5.54
N TYR A 104 -6.38 -0.42 -4.93
CA TYR A 104 -7.51 0.43 -4.57
C TYR A 104 -7.65 0.53 -3.06
N ILE A 105 -7.91 1.75 -2.58
CA ILE A 105 -8.65 1.95 -1.33
C ILE A 105 -10.11 1.66 -1.65
N THR A 106 -10.72 0.76 -0.88
CA THR A 106 -12.11 0.32 -1.04
C THR A 106 -12.91 0.56 0.24
N TRP A 107 -14.24 0.55 0.13
CA TRP A 107 -15.17 0.58 1.26
C TRP A 107 -15.83 -0.80 1.42
N GLY A 108 -15.81 -1.36 2.63
CA GLY A 108 -16.50 -2.61 2.93
C GLY A 108 -16.10 -3.23 4.27
N ASN A 109 -16.72 -4.37 4.59
CA ASN A 109 -16.45 -5.09 5.83
C ASN A 109 -15.24 -6.04 5.72
N ALA A 110 -14.81 -6.61 6.86
CA ALA A 110 -13.66 -7.51 6.91
C ALA A 110 -13.87 -8.81 6.11
N ASN A 111 -15.11 -9.36 6.06
CA ASN A 111 -15.39 -10.57 5.28
C ASN A 111 -15.22 -10.29 3.77
N ALA A 112 -15.71 -9.16 3.27
CA ALA A 112 -15.55 -8.72 1.88
C ALA A 112 -14.06 -8.56 1.50
N ARG A 113 -13.22 -8.07 2.41
CA ARG A 113 -11.74 -8.01 2.25
C ARG A 113 -11.12 -9.41 2.13
N ASP A 114 -11.60 -10.37 2.92
CA ASP A 114 -11.08 -11.73 2.95
C ASP A 114 -11.55 -12.55 1.75
N GLU A 115 -12.81 -12.38 1.33
CA GLU A 115 -13.35 -12.93 0.08
C GLU A 115 -12.60 -12.39 -1.14
N ALA A 116 -12.32 -11.08 -1.18
CA ALA A 116 -11.53 -10.46 -2.25
C ALA A 116 -10.11 -11.03 -2.40
N HIS A 117 -9.51 -11.57 -1.32
CA HIS A 117 -8.20 -12.23 -1.41
C HIS A 117 -8.23 -13.52 -2.26
N THR A 118 -9.41 -14.12 -2.43
CA THR A 118 -9.57 -15.36 -3.21
C THR A 118 -9.76 -15.13 -4.72
N ILE A 119 -9.94 -13.87 -5.14
CA ILE A 119 -10.17 -13.50 -6.54
C ILE A 119 -8.87 -13.68 -7.35
N PRO A 120 -8.91 -14.30 -8.54
CA PRO A 120 -7.77 -14.37 -9.44
C PRO A 120 -7.15 -12.98 -9.70
N HIS A 121 -5.83 -12.90 -9.73
CA HIS A 121 -5.05 -11.67 -9.88
C HIS A 121 -5.08 -10.69 -8.70
N VAL A 122 -5.77 -10.99 -7.59
CA VAL A 122 -5.54 -10.27 -6.32
C VAL A 122 -4.26 -10.82 -5.68
N ARG A 123 -3.27 -9.93 -5.50
CA ARG A 123 -1.99 -10.23 -4.87
C ARG A 123 -2.10 -10.20 -3.34
N TRP A 124 -2.84 -9.24 -2.81
CA TRP A 124 -2.94 -8.96 -1.38
C TRP A 124 -4.18 -8.14 -1.06
N THR A 125 -4.79 -8.40 0.09
CA THR A 125 -5.82 -7.53 0.69
C THR A 125 -5.46 -7.21 2.13
N GLY A 126 -5.98 -6.10 2.66
CA GLY A 126 -5.71 -5.68 4.02
C GLY A 126 -6.57 -4.50 4.46
N ASP A 127 -6.36 -4.06 5.69
CA ASP A 127 -7.08 -2.91 6.24
C ASP A 127 -6.37 -1.60 5.99
N PHE A 128 -7.14 -0.52 5.80
CA PHE A 128 -6.61 0.82 5.79
C PHE A 128 -6.52 1.35 7.23
N VAL A 129 -5.53 0.87 7.97
CA VAL A 129 -5.39 1.11 9.42
C VAL A 129 -5.19 2.58 9.78
N ASN A 130 -5.44 2.92 11.04
CA ASN A 130 -5.34 4.29 11.59
C ASN A 130 -3.99 4.96 11.31
N GLY A 131 -2.89 4.22 11.29
CA GLY A 131 -1.56 4.71 10.95
C GLY A 131 -1.37 5.14 9.48
N TYR A 132 -2.29 4.78 8.57
CA TYR A 132 -2.32 5.34 7.21
C TYR A 132 -3.19 6.60 7.12
N LYS A 133 -4.21 6.71 8.00
CA LYS A 133 -5.07 7.89 8.16
C LYS A 133 -4.31 9.05 8.83
N VAL A 134 -3.50 8.76 9.86
CA VAL A 134 -2.78 9.75 10.69
C VAL A 134 -1.26 9.65 10.50
N LEU A 135 -0.67 10.72 9.96
CA LEU A 135 0.78 10.83 9.71
C LEU A 135 1.58 10.90 11.02
N PRO A 136 2.81 10.34 11.09
CA PRO A 136 3.61 10.25 12.32
C PRO A 136 3.73 11.56 13.13
N LYS A 137 3.90 12.70 12.45
CA LYS A 137 4.02 14.03 13.07
C LYS A 137 2.77 14.52 13.84
N TRP A 138 1.63 13.85 13.67
CA TRP A 138 0.35 14.19 14.32
C TRP A 138 -0.03 13.21 15.44
N ARG A 139 0.79 12.19 15.72
CA ARG A 139 0.46 11.10 16.65
C ARG A 139 0.75 11.38 18.13
N ASN A 140 1.57 12.39 18.40
CA ASN A 140 2.05 12.73 19.75
C ASN A 140 2.11 14.26 19.92
N LEU A 141 0.99 14.93 19.65
CA LEU A 141 0.80 16.34 19.98
C LEU A 141 0.32 16.48 21.43
N SER A 142 0.53 17.66 22.00
CA SER A 142 -0.06 18.07 23.28
C SER A 142 -1.57 18.33 23.16
N ASP A 143 -2.24 18.51 24.30
CA ASP A 143 -3.66 18.89 24.39
C ASP A 143 -3.97 20.32 23.90
N GLU A 144 -3.05 20.95 23.17
CA GLU A 144 -3.26 22.29 22.60
C GLU A 144 -4.33 22.19 21.49
N PRO A 145 -5.39 23.01 21.53
CA PRO A 145 -6.44 22.94 20.51
C PRO A 145 -5.91 23.40 19.15
N ILE A 146 -6.01 22.53 18.14
CA ILE A 146 -5.60 22.85 16.77
C ILE A 146 -6.76 22.70 15.77
N ALA A 147 -6.64 23.39 14.64
CA ALA A 147 -7.59 23.26 13.53
C ALA A 147 -7.30 21.98 12.73
N ILE A 148 -8.30 21.12 12.62
CA ILE A 148 -8.24 19.80 11.99
C ILE A 148 -9.16 19.78 10.77
N LYS A 149 -8.75 19.06 9.72
CA LYS A 149 -9.58 18.74 8.56
C LYS A 149 -9.62 17.23 8.38
N LEU A 150 -10.81 16.65 8.56
CA LEU A 150 -11.10 15.25 8.26
C LEU A 150 -11.68 15.15 6.85
N LEU A 151 -11.17 14.21 6.06
CA LEU A 151 -11.75 13.84 4.76
C LEU A 151 -12.66 12.64 4.98
N THR A 152 -13.96 12.79 4.73
CA THR A 152 -14.97 11.74 4.94
C THR A 152 -15.44 11.16 3.61
N TYR A 153 -15.60 9.84 3.54
CA TYR A 153 -16.16 9.18 2.35
C TYR A 153 -17.69 9.34 2.32
N LYS A 154 -18.27 9.63 1.14
CA LYS A 154 -19.72 9.86 0.99
C LYS A 154 -20.62 8.65 1.18
N GLY A 155 -20.05 7.45 1.35
CA GLY A 155 -20.79 6.26 1.73
C GLY A 155 -21.12 6.16 3.22
N ILE A 156 -20.78 7.18 4.03
CA ILE A 156 -21.21 7.30 5.43
C ILE A 156 -22.05 8.57 5.65
N GLU A 157 -22.82 8.56 6.74
CA GLU A 157 -23.65 9.69 7.17
C GLU A 157 -22.78 10.82 7.76
N THR A 158 -22.69 11.95 7.06
CA THR A 158 -21.88 13.10 7.48
C THR A 158 -22.38 13.71 8.79
N GLU A 159 -23.69 13.79 9.00
CA GLU A 159 -24.33 14.28 10.23
C GLU A 159 -23.94 13.42 11.44
N ARG A 160 -24.00 12.09 11.31
CA ARG A 160 -23.56 11.14 12.34
C ARG A 160 -22.08 11.32 12.67
N THR A 161 -21.25 11.56 11.65
CA THR A 161 -19.82 11.84 11.82
C THR A 161 -19.60 13.13 12.63
N ILE A 162 -20.38 14.18 12.37
CA ILE A 162 -20.34 15.44 13.12
C ILE A 162 -20.75 15.23 14.59
N GLU A 163 -21.80 14.44 14.85
CA GLU A 163 -22.23 14.08 16.21
C GLU A 163 -21.13 13.31 16.97
N GLN A 164 -20.49 12.33 16.33
CA GLN A 164 -19.36 11.59 16.90
C GLN A 164 -18.19 12.51 17.23
N LEU A 165 -17.76 13.37 16.30
CA LEU A 165 -16.71 14.37 16.53
C LEU A 165 -17.05 15.30 17.71
N ALA A 166 -18.29 15.80 17.79
CA ALA A 166 -18.73 16.63 18.90
C ALA A 166 -18.68 15.89 20.26
N SER A 167 -19.06 14.61 20.29
CA SER A 167 -18.95 13.78 21.50
C SER A 167 -17.51 13.54 21.97
N LEU A 168 -16.55 13.59 21.03
CA LEU A 168 -15.10 13.51 21.27
C LEU A 168 -14.47 14.88 21.60
N GLY A 169 -15.28 15.91 21.84
CA GLY A 169 -14.84 17.25 22.24
C GLY A 169 -14.45 18.18 21.08
N ALA A 170 -14.76 17.82 19.83
CA ALA A 170 -14.59 18.73 18.71
C ALA A 170 -15.57 19.91 18.78
N VAL A 171 -15.09 21.11 18.50
CA VAL A 171 -15.87 22.35 18.47
C VAL A 171 -15.66 23.08 17.14
N ARG A 172 -16.53 24.05 16.84
CA ARG A 172 -16.47 24.85 15.58
C ARG A 172 -16.50 23.94 14.33
N ILE A 173 -17.38 22.95 14.35
CA ILE A 173 -17.49 21.94 13.29
C ILE A 173 -18.24 22.52 12.09
N GLU A 174 -17.61 22.46 10.92
CA GLU A 174 -18.13 22.91 9.63
C GLU A 174 -17.92 21.80 8.58
N SER A 175 -18.94 21.47 7.79
CA SER A 175 -18.82 20.49 6.69
C SER A 175 -18.98 21.14 5.32
N ALA A 176 -18.17 20.74 4.36
CA ALA A 176 -18.22 21.21 2.98
C ALA A 176 -18.04 20.05 1.99
N LYS A 177 -18.72 20.14 0.83
CA LYS A 177 -18.56 19.17 -0.26
C LYS A 177 -17.23 19.39 -0.97
N MET A 178 -16.42 18.33 -1.13
CA MET A 178 -15.13 18.41 -1.82
C MET A 178 -15.20 17.93 -3.27
N ASP A 179 -15.56 16.66 -3.48
CA ASP A 179 -15.71 16.08 -4.83
C ASP A 179 -16.92 15.12 -4.89
N ALA A 180 -17.02 14.25 -5.90
CA ALA A 180 -18.10 13.28 -6.03
C ALA A 180 -18.07 12.15 -4.97
N ARG A 181 -16.95 11.95 -4.28
CA ARG A 181 -16.67 10.80 -3.40
C ARG A 181 -16.43 11.20 -1.95
N PHE A 182 -15.97 12.42 -1.71
CA PHE A 182 -15.60 12.90 -0.38
C PHE A 182 -16.26 14.23 0.00
N ASP A 183 -16.52 14.37 1.29
CA ASP A 183 -16.77 15.64 1.98
C ASP A 183 -15.57 15.96 2.89
N VAL A 184 -15.46 17.22 3.31
CA VAL A 184 -14.46 17.67 4.29
C VAL A 184 -15.18 18.22 5.51
N VAL A 185 -14.84 17.70 6.68
CA VAL A 185 -15.28 18.23 7.98
C VAL A 185 -14.11 18.96 8.62
N SER A 186 -14.24 20.26 8.83
CA SER A 186 -13.26 21.11 9.51
C SER A 186 -13.72 21.37 10.94
N PHE A 187 -12.82 21.30 11.91
CA PHE A 187 -13.15 21.52 13.33
C PHE A 187 -11.91 21.95 14.13
N THR A 188 -12.11 22.29 15.40
CA THR A 188 -11.04 22.50 16.38
C THR A 188 -11.17 21.46 17.49
N ALA A 189 -10.09 20.79 17.84
CA ALA A 189 -10.05 19.84 18.95
C ALA A 189 -8.64 19.73 19.55
N SER A 190 -8.53 19.02 20.66
CA SER A 190 -7.25 18.66 21.28
C SER A 190 -6.31 17.97 20.28
N GLY A 191 -5.05 18.41 20.22
CA GLY A 191 -4.04 17.77 19.36
C GLY A 191 -3.77 16.30 19.70
N SER A 192 -3.99 15.88 20.94
CA SER A 192 -3.81 14.50 21.40
C SER A 192 -4.88 13.52 20.89
N ASN A 193 -6.05 14.00 20.44
CA ASN A 193 -7.21 13.15 20.08
C ASN A 193 -7.18 12.60 18.64
N PHE A 194 -6.08 12.71 17.90
CA PHE A 194 -6.02 12.28 16.49
C PHE A 194 -6.30 10.79 16.28
N LEU A 195 -6.01 9.94 17.26
CA LEU A 195 -6.35 8.52 17.21
C LEU A 195 -7.88 8.33 17.24
N ASP A 196 -8.58 9.02 18.15
CA ASP A 196 -10.03 8.91 18.33
C ASP A 196 -10.82 9.41 17.10
N PHE A 197 -10.26 10.37 16.36
CA PHE A 197 -10.84 10.84 15.09
C PHE A 197 -10.56 9.94 13.89
N SER A 198 -9.80 8.86 14.07
CA SER A 198 -9.40 7.93 13.00
C SER A 198 -10.15 6.60 13.02
N THR A 199 -10.82 6.26 14.12
CA THR A 199 -11.61 5.03 14.33
C THR A 199 -13.01 5.11 13.75
#